data_AF-A0A517P1Y0-F1
#
_entry.id   AF-A0A517P1Y0-F1
#
_cell.length_a   1.000
_cell.length_b   1.000
_cell.length_c   1.000
_cell.angle_alpha   90.00
_cell.angle_beta   90.00
_cell.angle_gamma   90.00
#
_symmetry.space_group_name_H-M   'P 1'
#
loop_
_entity.id
_entity.type
_entity.pdbx_description
1 polymer ?
#
loop_
_entity_poly.entity_id
_entity_poly.type
_entity_poly.pdbx_seq_one_letter_code
_entity_poly.pdbx_strand_id
1 'polypeptide(L)'
;MILRQQFAPTFVLLIAFNSSSLGAMVTTNESGIDTIFSQATFGTTPIDVRFDPVFTIINDDALNIDSGFDFFALIDLAPNPDSHVNLFFIDSITWCGGNNPAIVGCGTTPGDVIAVESVIAAGTFGAELIAHEMSHNLGLGHSGAGLMGSTLNGNTSLTASEVNTIRNSSLVQTDASGSFINVTPILVTATAVPEPSAMGFFAIFSAGLVLRRRRPKSVTS
;
A
#
# COMPACT_ATOMS: atom_id res chain seq x y z
N MET A 1 -29.46 62.48 -7.48
CA MET A 1 -29.00 61.16 -7.97
C MET A 1 -27.49 61.24 -8.21
N ILE A 2 -26.68 60.93 -7.19
CA ILE A 2 -25.25 60.58 -7.32
C ILE A 2 -25.00 59.50 -6.28
N LEU A 3 -24.69 58.29 -6.74
CA LEU A 3 -24.51 57.08 -5.96
C LEU A 3 -23.14 57.10 -5.27
N ARG A 4 -23.10 56.76 -3.98
CA ARG A 4 -21.88 56.42 -3.24
C ARG A 4 -21.39 55.05 -3.71
N GLN A 5 -20.10 54.92 -4.04
CA GLN A 5 -19.40 53.64 -4.00
C GLN A 5 -18.18 53.79 -3.10
N GLN A 6 -18.28 53.24 -1.89
CA GLN A 6 -17.12 53.02 -1.02
C GLN A 6 -16.65 51.59 -1.27
N PHE A 7 -15.39 51.47 -1.70
CA PHE A 7 -14.71 50.22 -1.97
C PHE A 7 -14.58 49.37 -0.70
N ALA A 8 -15.02 48.11 -0.75
CA ALA A 8 -14.66 47.09 0.21
C ALA A 8 -13.33 46.43 -0.22
N PRO A 9 -12.36 46.21 0.68
CA PRO A 9 -11.13 45.51 0.33
C PRO A 9 -11.40 44.00 0.21
N THR A 10 -11.20 43.46 -0.98
CA THR A 10 -11.23 42.02 -1.24
C THR A 10 -9.95 41.41 -0.67
N PHE A 11 -10.08 40.64 0.41
CA PHE A 11 -8.99 39.84 0.97
C PHE A 11 -8.84 38.60 0.08
N VAL A 12 -7.80 38.55 -0.76
CA VAL A 12 -7.46 37.38 -1.56
C VAL A 12 -6.68 36.41 -0.68
N LEU A 13 -7.32 35.31 -0.30
CA LEU A 13 -6.66 34.19 0.37
C LEU A 13 -5.84 33.42 -0.68
N LEU A 14 -4.51 33.57 -0.65
CA LEU A 14 -3.60 32.69 -1.37
C LEU A 14 -3.61 31.31 -0.70
N ILE A 15 -4.25 30.34 -1.35
CA ILE A 15 -4.10 28.92 -0.99
C ILE A 15 -2.76 28.47 -1.57
N ALA A 16 -1.77 28.27 -0.70
CA ALA A 16 -0.55 27.58 -1.08
C ALA A 16 -0.90 26.11 -1.35
N PHE A 17 -0.80 25.68 -2.61
CA PHE A 17 -0.78 24.27 -2.95
C PHE A 17 0.61 23.75 -2.55
N ASN A 18 0.72 23.12 -1.38
CA ASN A 18 1.85 22.25 -1.12
C ASN A 18 1.73 21.07 -2.06
N SER A 19 2.79 20.75 -2.79
CA SER A 19 2.93 19.47 -3.49
C SER A 19 2.94 18.37 -2.43
N SER A 20 1.76 17.85 -2.10
CA SER A 20 1.66 16.65 -1.28
C SER A 20 2.39 15.54 -2.02
N SER A 21 3.27 14.80 -1.33
CA SER A 21 3.60 13.45 -1.80
C SER A 21 2.28 12.74 -2.09
N LEU A 22 2.23 11.98 -3.19
CA LEU A 22 1.10 11.10 -3.45
C LEU A 22 1.16 10.05 -2.36
N GLY A 23 0.54 10.30 -1.21
CA GLY A 23 0.62 9.38 -0.09
C GLY A 23 0.31 7.97 -0.56
N ALA A 24 1.19 7.02 -0.24
CA ALA A 24 1.05 5.64 -0.62
C ALA A 24 -0.39 5.15 -0.42
N MET A 25 -0.84 4.26 -1.31
CA MET A 25 -2.17 3.67 -1.27
C MET A 25 -2.08 2.15 -1.20
N VAL A 26 -2.92 1.54 -0.38
CA VAL A 26 -2.99 0.07 -0.28
C VAL A 26 -3.93 -0.47 -1.35
N THR A 27 -3.42 -1.36 -2.20
CA THR A 27 -4.23 -2.17 -3.11
C THR A 27 -3.75 -3.63 -3.03
N THR A 28 -4.56 -4.49 -2.42
CA THR A 28 -4.15 -5.87 -2.11
C THR A 28 -4.19 -6.80 -3.31
N ASN A 29 -5.03 -6.53 -4.33
CA ASN A 29 -5.23 -7.39 -5.50
C ASN A 29 -5.51 -8.87 -5.16
N GLU A 30 -6.13 -9.13 -4.01
CA GLU A 30 -6.28 -10.47 -3.41
C GLU A 30 -6.78 -11.52 -4.41
N SER A 31 -7.91 -11.28 -5.09
CA SER A 31 -8.44 -12.25 -6.07
C SER A 31 -7.49 -12.55 -7.24
N GLY A 32 -6.70 -11.55 -7.65
CA GLY A 32 -5.72 -11.71 -8.73
C GLY A 32 -4.53 -12.55 -8.26
N ILE A 33 -4.07 -12.32 -7.03
CA ILE A 33 -3.00 -13.09 -6.40
C ILE A 33 -3.46 -14.52 -6.14
N ASP A 34 -4.66 -14.73 -5.61
CA ASP A 34 -5.24 -16.06 -5.42
C ASP A 34 -5.31 -16.84 -6.74
N THR A 35 -5.67 -16.17 -7.84
CA THR A 35 -5.66 -16.80 -9.17
C THR A 35 -4.26 -17.31 -9.54
N ILE A 36 -3.20 -16.60 -9.15
CA ILE A 36 -1.80 -17.00 -9.39
C ILE A 36 -1.40 -18.18 -8.50
N PHE A 37 -1.75 -18.16 -7.21
CA PHE A 37 -1.41 -19.23 -6.25
C PHE A 37 -2.39 -20.42 -6.24
N SER A 38 -3.40 -20.40 -7.13
CA SER A 38 -4.34 -21.49 -7.38
C SER A 38 -4.29 -22.04 -8.80
N GLN A 39 -3.27 -21.67 -9.58
CA GLN A 39 -3.04 -22.22 -10.92
C GLN A 39 -2.98 -23.75 -10.91
N ALA A 40 -3.26 -24.38 -12.06
CA ALA A 40 -3.27 -25.83 -12.20
C ALA A 40 -1.96 -26.52 -11.76
N THR A 41 -0.83 -25.80 -11.77
CA THR A 41 0.47 -26.30 -11.30
C THR A 41 0.52 -26.52 -9.78
N PHE A 42 -0.41 -25.95 -9.01
CA PHE A 42 -0.64 -26.26 -7.60
C PHE A 42 -1.45 -27.54 -7.38
N GLY A 43 -1.95 -28.18 -8.44
CA GLY A 43 -2.78 -29.38 -8.36
C GLY A 43 -4.06 -29.11 -7.58
N THR A 44 -4.41 -29.99 -6.65
CA THR A 44 -5.63 -29.89 -5.83
C THR A 44 -5.43 -29.15 -4.51
N THR A 45 -4.27 -28.51 -4.32
CA THR A 45 -3.89 -27.87 -3.04
C THR A 45 -3.47 -26.42 -3.26
N PRO A 46 -4.37 -25.55 -3.75
CA PRO A 46 -4.05 -24.14 -3.93
C PRO A 46 -3.58 -23.50 -2.62
N ILE A 47 -2.86 -22.39 -2.71
CA ILE A 47 -2.50 -21.57 -1.55
C ILE A 47 -3.39 -20.34 -1.55
N ASP A 48 -4.13 -20.17 -0.46
CA ASP A 48 -5.01 -19.04 -0.19
C ASP A 48 -4.20 -17.86 0.38
N VAL A 49 -4.34 -16.66 -0.18
CA VAL A 49 -3.58 -15.47 0.27
C VAL A 49 -4.50 -14.55 1.04
N ARG A 50 -4.27 -14.44 2.35
CA ARG A 50 -5.18 -13.80 3.29
C ARG A 50 -4.62 -12.48 3.78
N PHE A 51 -5.31 -11.40 3.49
CA PHE A 51 -4.89 -10.07 3.95
C PHE A 51 -5.46 -9.73 5.33
N ASP A 52 -4.57 -9.35 6.24
CA ASP A 52 -4.93 -8.69 7.48
C ASP A 52 -5.51 -7.29 7.22
N PRO A 53 -6.13 -6.66 8.25
CA PRO A 53 -6.36 -5.23 8.24
C PRO A 53 -5.07 -4.44 7.98
N VAL A 54 -5.19 -3.32 7.27
CA VAL A 54 -4.06 -2.43 6.99
C VAL A 54 -3.41 -1.94 8.28
N PHE A 55 -2.10 -2.12 8.37
CA PHE A 55 -1.25 -1.55 9.39
C PHE A 55 -0.66 -0.23 8.87
N THR A 56 -0.71 0.85 9.65
CA THR A 56 -0.19 2.16 9.21
C THR A 56 1.07 2.52 10.01
N ILE A 57 2.11 2.90 9.27
CA ILE A 57 3.38 3.40 9.82
C ILE A 57 3.54 4.85 9.39
N ILE A 58 3.83 5.72 10.35
CA ILE A 58 4.18 7.12 10.09
C ILE A 58 5.71 7.20 10.08
N ASN A 59 6.30 7.20 8.90
CA ASN A 59 7.75 7.28 8.70
C ASN A 59 8.06 7.85 7.31
N ASP A 60 8.43 9.13 7.26
CA ASP A 60 8.74 9.84 6.01
C ASP A 60 9.96 9.24 5.29
N ASP A 61 10.96 8.78 6.06
CA ASP A 61 12.19 8.19 5.54
C ASP A 61 11.93 6.82 4.87
N ALA A 62 10.80 6.17 5.16
CA ALA A 62 10.43 4.87 4.58
C ALA A 62 9.55 4.99 3.32
N LEU A 63 9.22 6.20 2.85
CA LEU A 63 8.42 6.40 1.64
C LEU A 63 9.19 6.13 0.35
N ASN A 64 10.52 6.25 0.38
CA ASN A 64 11.38 6.10 -0.79
C ASN A 64 12.51 5.14 -0.46
N ILE A 65 12.70 4.12 -1.30
CA ILE A 65 13.75 3.12 -1.11
C ILE A 65 14.78 3.29 -2.22
N ASP A 66 15.86 4.01 -1.93
CA ASP A 66 16.93 4.30 -2.89
C ASP A 66 18.28 3.67 -2.52
N SER A 67 18.33 3.00 -1.38
CA SER A 67 19.50 2.29 -0.91
C SER A 67 19.15 0.98 -0.20
N GLY A 68 20.16 0.14 -0.02
CA GLY A 68 20.02 -1.05 0.82
C GLY A 68 19.75 -0.70 2.28
N PHE A 69 20.21 0.46 2.75
CA PHE A 69 19.93 0.89 4.11
C PHE A 69 18.42 1.13 4.31
N ASP A 70 17.76 1.81 3.37
CA ASP A 70 16.33 2.09 3.45
C ASP A 70 15.52 0.80 3.38
N PHE A 71 15.88 -0.12 2.47
CA PHE A 71 15.19 -1.40 2.36
C PHE A 71 15.33 -2.25 3.63
N PHE A 72 16.54 -2.35 4.19
CA PHE A 72 16.73 -3.13 5.41
C PHE A 72 16.08 -2.48 6.64
N ALA A 73 15.88 -1.17 6.65
CA ALA A 73 15.09 -0.51 7.69
C ALA A 73 13.62 -0.96 7.70
N LEU A 74 13.07 -1.42 6.57
CA LEU A 74 11.72 -1.99 6.53
C LEU A 74 11.60 -3.31 7.30
N ILE A 75 12.68 -4.09 7.39
CA ILE A 75 12.71 -5.33 8.17
C ILE A 75 12.47 -5.05 9.65
N ASP A 76 13.10 -4.02 10.18
CA ASP A 76 12.92 -3.61 11.58
C ASP A 76 11.50 -3.05 11.86
N LEU A 77 10.77 -2.67 10.81
CA LEU A 77 9.41 -2.13 10.89
C LEU A 77 8.32 -3.19 10.68
N ALA A 78 8.67 -4.42 10.29
CA ALA A 78 7.74 -5.50 10.03
C ALA A 78 7.01 -5.93 11.32
N PRO A 79 5.67 -5.81 11.42
CA PRO A 79 4.93 -6.12 12.64
C PRO A 79 4.84 -7.61 12.95
N ASN A 80 4.89 -8.47 11.93
CA ASN A 80 4.65 -9.90 12.07
C ASN A 80 5.76 -10.72 11.38
N PRO A 81 7.00 -10.67 11.89
CA PRO A 81 8.08 -11.38 11.24
C PRO A 81 7.85 -12.90 11.26
N ASP A 82 8.43 -13.60 10.27
CA ASP A 82 8.48 -15.05 10.09
C ASP A 82 7.13 -15.79 9.92
N SER A 83 6.00 -15.09 10.08
CA SER A 83 4.65 -15.67 10.06
C SER A 83 3.73 -15.04 9.02
N HIS A 84 4.08 -13.85 8.54
CA HIS A 84 3.31 -13.10 7.55
C HIS A 84 4.26 -12.56 6.50
N VAL A 85 3.74 -12.34 5.29
CA VAL A 85 4.39 -11.44 4.34
C VAL A 85 4.03 -10.01 4.74
N ASN A 86 5.04 -9.21 5.05
CA ASN A 86 4.92 -7.81 5.43
C ASN A 86 5.06 -6.97 4.15
N LEU A 87 3.91 -6.54 3.61
CA LEU A 87 3.82 -5.86 2.32
C LEU A 87 3.75 -4.34 2.52
N PHE A 88 4.87 -3.67 2.30
CA PHE A 88 4.97 -2.21 2.38
C PHE A 88 4.53 -1.57 1.06
N PHE A 89 3.54 -0.70 1.15
CA PHE A 89 3.15 0.21 0.07
C PHE A 89 3.86 1.55 0.28
N ILE A 90 4.69 1.91 -0.69
CA ILE A 90 5.57 3.09 -0.62
C ILE A 90 5.44 3.95 -1.90
N ASP A 91 6.09 5.10 -1.92
CA ASP A 91 5.97 6.09 -3.00
C ASP A 91 6.90 5.75 -4.17
N SER A 92 8.16 5.36 -3.89
CA SER A 92 9.11 4.99 -4.95
C SER A 92 10.18 3.99 -4.52
N ILE A 93 10.67 3.20 -5.48
CA ILE A 93 11.78 2.25 -5.30
C ILE A 93 12.78 2.47 -6.43
N THR A 94 14.05 2.67 -6.09
CA THR A 94 15.15 2.72 -7.08
C THR A 94 16.30 1.79 -6.73
N TRP A 95 16.16 1.01 -5.65
CA TRP A 95 17.14 0.03 -5.21
C TRP A 95 16.50 -1.32 -4.87
N CYS A 96 17.10 -2.40 -5.39
CA CYS A 96 16.87 -3.76 -4.93
C CYS A 96 18.09 -4.62 -5.27
N GLY A 97 19.05 -4.72 -4.34
CA GLY A 97 20.36 -5.35 -4.61
C GLY A 97 21.28 -4.53 -5.54
N GLY A 98 20.82 -3.36 -6.00
CA GLY A 98 21.53 -2.43 -6.87
C GLY A 98 20.62 -1.30 -7.33
N ASN A 99 21.20 -0.17 -7.76
CA ASN A 99 20.44 0.99 -8.23
C ASN A 99 19.90 0.75 -9.64
N ASN A 100 18.59 0.83 -9.80
CA ASN A 100 17.92 0.82 -11.08
C ASN A 100 16.55 1.54 -10.95
N PRO A 101 16.33 2.65 -11.68
CA PRO A 101 15.10 3.43 -11.59
C PRO A 101 13.87 2.74 -12.21
N ALA A 102 14.03 1.57 -12.84
CA ALA A 102 12.93 0.77 -13.36
C ALA A 102 12.42 -0.30 -12.36
N ILE A 103 13.00 -0.36 -11.16
CA ILE A 103 12.53 -1.25 -10.10
C ILE A 103 11.22 -0.68 -9.56
N VAL A 104 10.23 -1.54 -9.36
CA VAL A 104 8.90 -1.16 -8.84
C VAL A 104 8.48 -2.02 -7.65
N GLY A 105 9.31 -2.99 -7.29
CA GLY A 105 9.14 -3.91 -6.18
C GLY A 105 10.49 -4.41 -5.68
N CYS A 106 10.57 -4.77 -4.41
CA CYS A 106 11.73 -5.44 -3.85
C CYS A 106 11.32 -6.36 -2.71
N GLY A 107 11.96 -7.52 -2.61
CA GLY A 107 11.68 -8.49 -1.56
C GLY A 107 12.93 -9.16 -1.02
N THR A 108 12.90 -9.53 0.25
CA THR A 108 13.87 -10.47 0.82
C THR A 108 13.75 -11.85 0.16
N THR A 109 14.87 -12.54 -0.08
CA THR A 109 14.89 -13.84 -0.79
C THR A 109 15.81 -14.87 -0.10
N PRO A 110 15.28 -15.91 0.58
CA PRO A 110 13.94 -15.93 1.17
C PRO A 110 13.82 -14.91 2.31
N GLY A 111 12.60 -14.67 2.78
CA GLY A 111 12.29 -13.80 3.90
C GLY A 111 10.81 -13.45 3.89
N ASP A 112 10.44 -12.36 4.55
CA ASP A 112 9.06 -12.02 4.90
C ASP A 112 8.72 -10.54 4.67
N VAL A 113 9.62 -9.79 4.05
CA VAL A 113 9.41 -8.37 3.71
C VAL A 113 9.41 -8.18 2.21
N ILE A 114 8.40 -7.47 1.74
CA ILE A 114 8.32 -6.94 0.39
C ILE A 114 7.92 -5.47 0.44
N ALA A 115 8.47 -4.68 -0.47
CA ALA A 115 8.09 -3.30 -0.72
C ALA A 115 7.66 -3.17 -2.17
N VAL A 116 6.56 -2.45 -2.43
CA VAL A 116 6.06 -2.19 -3.78
C VAL A 116 5.71 -0.72 -3.94
N GLU A 117 5.95 -0.18 -5.13
CA GLU A 117 5.43 1.13 -5.48
C GLU A 117 3.90 1.09 -5.52
N SER A 118 3.27 1.88 -4.67
CA SER A 118 1.83 1.82 -4.45
C SER A 118 1.01 2.12 -5.71
N VAL A 119 1.47 3.04 -6.54
CA VAL A 119 0.83 3.40 -7.82
C VAL A 119 0.91 2.27 -8.85
N ILE A 120 1.99 1.47 -8.84
CA ILE A 120 2.15 0.33 -9.76
C ILE A 120 1.33 -0.85 -9.26
N ALA A 121 1.32 -1.08 -7.95
CA ALA A 121 0.48 -2.08 -7.29
C ALA A 121 -1.02 -1.81 -7.50
N ALA A 122 -1.44 -0.55 -7.62
CA ALA A 122 -2.81 -0.19 -7.98
C ALA A 122 -3.15 -0.35 -9.48
N GLY A 123 -2.14 -0.62 -10.32
CA GLY A 123 -2.26 -0.72 -11.77
C GLY A 123 -2.63 -2.11 -12.28
N THR A 124 -2.61 -2.27 -13.61
CA THR A 124 -3.00 -3.52 -14.29
C THR A 124 -2.11 -4.71 -13.97
N PHE A 125 -0.87 -4.46 -13.55
CA PHE A 125 0.09 -5.49 -13.16
C PHE A 125 0.15 -5.69 -11.63
N GLY A 126 -0.77 -5.09 -10.86
CA GLY A 126 -0.71 -5.10 -9.40
C GLY A 126 -0.64 -6.49 -8.77
N ALA A 127 -1.49 -7.41 -9.24
CA ALA A 127 -1.47 -8.81 -8.79
C ALA A 127 -0.16 -9.52 -9.16
N GLU A 128 0.37 -9.29 -10.37
CA GLU A 128 1.63 -9.86 -10.83
C GLU A 128 2.81 -9.33 -9.99
N LEU A 129 2.87 -8.02 -9.76
CA LEU A 129 3.91 -7.38 -8.95
C LEU A 129 3.93 -7.95 -7.53
N ILE A 130 2.79 -7.94 -6.83
CA ILE A 130 2.74 -8.42 -5.45
C ILE A 130 3.06 -9.93 -5.39
N ALA A 131 2.52 -10.72 -6.32
CA ALA A 131 2.80 -12.16 -6.34
C ALA A 131 4.26 -12.49 -6.71
N HIS A 132 4.90 -11.68 -7.55
CA HIS A 132 6.32 -11.77 -7.89
C HIS A 132 7.20 -11.53 -6.67
N GLU A 133 7.00 -10.40 -5.97
CA GLU A 133 7.79 -10.10 -4.77
C GLU A 133 7.50 -11.10 -3.64
N MET A 134 6.25 -11.50 -3.47
CA MET A 134 5.90 -12.54 -2.50
C MET A 134 6.58 -13.87 -2.84
N SER A 135 6.73 -14.20 -4.12
CA SER A 135 7.45 -15.40 -4.55
C SER A 135 8.94 -15.35 -4.22
N HIS A 136 9.56 -14.17 -4.20
CA HIS A 136 10.91 -13.97 -3.66
C HIS A 136 11.00 -14.33 -2.17
N ASN A 137 10.07 -13.83 -1.35
CA ASN A 137 9.95 -14.20 0.07
C ASN A 137 9.84 -15.72 0.26
N LEU A 138 9.10 -16.39 -0.63
CA LEU A 138 8.91 -17.84 -0.64
C LEU A 138 10.12 -18.63 -1.19
N GLY A 139 11.22 -17.95 -1.51
CA GLY A 139 12.51 -18.56 -1.87
C GLY A 139 12.77 -18.70 -3.37
N LEU A 140 11.95 -18.09 -4.23
CA LEU A 140 12.22 -18.05 -5.67
C LEU A 140 13.20 -16.93 -6.02
N GLY A 141 14.10 -17.20 -6.97
CA GLY A 141 14.88 -16.17 -7.64
C GLY A 141 14.25 -15.84 -9.00
N HIS A 142 14.78 -14.80 -9.67
CA HIS A 142 14.38 -14.51 -11.04
C HIS A 142 14.63 -15.71 -11.96
N SER A 143 13.70 -15.92 -12.90
CA SER A 143 13.80 -16.86 -13.99
C SER A 143 13.65 -16.13 -15.34
N GLY A 144 13.76 -16.86 -16.45
CA GLY A 144 13.71 -16.25 -17.79
C GLY A 144 12.31 -15.93 -18.30
N ALA A 145 11.25 -16.36 -17.61
CA ALA A 145 9.86 -16.26 -18.06
C ALA A 145 8.86 -16.44 -16.90
N GLY A 146 7.57 -16.25 -17.18
CA GLY A 146 6.52 -16.49 -16.20
C GLY A 146 6.53 -15.47 -15.07
N LEU A 147 5.97 -15.85 -13.92
CA LEU A 147 5.81 -14.94 -12.78
C LEU A 147 7.15 -14.38 -12.32
N MET A 148 8.21 -15.20 -12.32
CA MET A 148 9.55 -14.81 -11.86
C MET A 148 10.41 -14.16 -12.95
N GLY A 149 9.85 -13.77 -14.09
CA GLY A 149 10.57 -12.98 -15.08
C GLY A 149 11.04 -11.64 -14.48
N SER A 150 12.22 -11.16 -14.86
CA SER A 150 12.82 -9.93 -14.29
C SER A 150 12.11 -8.62 -14.63
N THR A 151 10.97 -8.69 -15.33
CA THR A 151 10.14 -7.56 -15.74
C THR A 151 8.69 -7.97 -15.73
N LEU A 152 7.81 -7.07 -15.30
CA LEU A 152 6.37 -7.25 -15.43
C LEU A 152 6.00 -7.44 -16.91
N ASN A 153 5.34 -8.56 -17.21
CA ASN A 153 5.17 -9.05 -18.58
C ASN A 153 3.79 -9.65 -18.84
N GLY A 154 2.92 -9.74 -17.83
CA GLY A 154 1.56 -10.27 -17.94
C GLY A 154 1.47 -11.80 -17.94
N ASN A 155 2.60 -12.51 -17.91
CA ASN A 155 2.65 -13.95 -17.79
C ASN A 155 2.93 -14.34 -16.34
N THR A 156 1.90 -14.76 -15.62
CA THR A 156 1.99 -15.14 -14.20
C THR A 156 2.18 -16.64 -13.98
N SER A 157 2.60 -17.38 -15.02
CA SER A 157 2.77 -18.83 -14.94
C SER A 157 3.87 -19.21 -13.94
N LEU A 158 3.58 -20.20 -13.10
CA LEU A 158 4.54 -20.84 -12.19
C LEU A 158 4.77 -22.29 -12.59
N THR A 159 6.03 -22.71 -12.72
CA THR A 159 6.41 -24.09 -13.01
C THR A 159 6.22 -25.00 -11.79
N ALA A 160 6.16 -26.32 -12.01
CA ALA A 160 6.06 -27.28 -10.91
C ALA A 160 7.24 -27.21 -9.93
N SER A 161 8.44 -26.87 -10.43
CA SER A 161 9.62 -26.70 -9.56
C SER A 161 9.49 -25.45 -8.69
N GLU A 162 9.00 -24.35 -9.24
CA GLU A 162 8.77 -23.11 -8.50
C GLU A 162 7.68 -23.30 -7.43
N VAL A 163 6.58 -23.96 -7.79
CA VAL A 163 5.52 -24.34 -6.82
C VAL A 163 6.07 -25.21 -5.70
N ASN A 164 6.97 -26.15 -5.99
CA ASN A 164 7.58 -26.99 -4.96
C ASN A 164 8.46 -26.17 -4.00
N THR A 165 9.22 -25.19 -4.51
CA THR A 165 9.98 -24.28 -3.63
C THR A 165 9.04 -23.45 -2.76
N ILE A 166 7.99 -22.87 -3.35
CA ILE A 166 6.97 -22.09 -2.62
C ILE A 166 6.40 -22.90 -1.45
N ARG A 167 6.00 -24.15 -1.69
CA ARG A 167 5.41 -25.02 -0.65
C ARG A 167 6.35 -25.36 0.50
N ASN A 168 7.66 -25.28 0.28
CA ASN A 168 8.65 -25.56 1.31
C ASN A 168 8.99 -24.33 2.15
N SER A 169 8.42 -23.16 1.84
CA SER A 169 8.59 -21.95 2.65
C SER A 169 7.87 -22.08 4.01
N SER A 170 8.50 -21.56 5.06
CA SER A 170 7.89 -21.47 6.40
C SER A 170 6.69 -20.53 6.47
N LEU A 171 6.54 -19.63 5.49
CA LEU A 171 5.38 -18.74 5.39
C LEU A 171 4.12 -19.43 4.88
N VAL A 172 4.25 -20.61 4.25
CA VAL A 172 3.10 -21.43 3.85
C VAL A 172 2.61 -22.23 5.05
N GLN A 173 1.46 -21.83 5.57
CA GLN A 173 0.82 -22.45 6.73
C GLN A 173 -0.32 -23.37 6.28
N THR A 174 -0.86 -24.14 7.23
CA THR A 174 -2.02 -25.01 6.97
C THR A 174 -3.07 -24.90 8.08
N ASP A 175 -4.34 -24.91 7.68
CA ASP A 175 -5.49 -24.99 8.57
C ASP A 175 -6.55 -25.97 8.03
N ALA A 176 -7.76 -25.92 8.59
CA ALA A 176 -8.86 -26.78 8.16
C ALA A 176 -9.36 -26.51 6.73
N SER A 177 -9.08 -25.34 6.16
CA SER A 177 -9.48 -24.92 4.82
C SER A 177 -8.42 -25.20 3.77
N GLY A 178 -7.16 -25.40 4.17
CA GLY A 178 -6.07 -25.80 3.27
C GLY A 178 -4.76 -25.09 3.60
N SER A 179 -3.92 -24.93 2.57
CA SER A 179 -2.69 -24.15 2.66
C SER A 179 -2.99 -22.67 2.48
N PHE A 180 -2.33 -21.82 3.26
CA PHE A 180 -2.50 -20.37 3.17
C PHE A 180 -1.22 -19.61 3.50
N ILE A 181 -1.19 -18.34 3.10
CA ILE A 181 -0.19 -17.35 3.49
C ILE A 181 -0.95 -16.15 4.05
N ASN A 182 -0.58 -15.70 5.23
CA ASN A 182 -1.08 -14.43 5.74
C ASN A 182 -0.21 -13.29 5.25
N VAL A 183 -0.83 -12.17 4.93
CA VAL A 183 -0.18 -10.95 4.45
C VAL A 183 -0.63 -9.80 5.33
N THR A 184 0.31 -9.06 5.89
CA THR A 184 0.04 -7.80 6.58
C THR A 184 0.31 -6.65 5.60
N PRO A 185 -0.73 -6.00 5.05
CA PRO A 185 -0.54 -4.82 4.21
C PRO A 185 -0.18 -3.61 5.07
N ILE A 186 0.91 -2.94 4.73
CA ILE A 186 1.50 -1.84 5.50
C ILE A 186 1.46 -0.58 4.66
N LEU A 187 0.71 0.41 5.14
CA LEU A 187 0.68 1.76 4.58
C LEU A 187 1.74 2.62 5.26
N VAL A 188 2.71 3.12 4.50
CA VAL A 188 3.68 4.11 4.99
C VAL A 188 3.18 5.53 4.67
N THR A 189 3.20 6.44 5.64
CA THR A 189 2.80 7.84 5.44
C THR A 189 3.78 8.83 6.07
N ALA A 190 3.96 10.00 5.46
CA ALA A 190 4.79 11.10 6.01
C ALA A 190 4.15 11.77 7.26
N THR A 191 2.81 11.80 7.30
CA THR A 191 2.05 12.43 8.38
C THR A 191 0.85 11.55 8.76
N ALA A 192 0.38 11.66 10.01
CA ALA A 192 -0.87 11.03 10.41
C ALA A 192 -1.99 11.57 9.52
N VAL A 193 -2.54 10.75 8.63
CA VAL A 193 -3.70 11.13 7.83
C VAL A 193 -4.91 11.21 8.78
N PRO A 194 -5.53 12.39 8.98
CA PRO A 194 -6.77 12.44 9.74
C PRO A 194 -7.82 11.66 8.96
N GLU A 195 -8.38 10.62 9.58
CA GLU A 195 -9.50 9.85 9.01
C GLU A 195 -10.55 10.81 8.41
N PRO A 196 -11.04 10.58 7.17
CA PRO A 196 -11.99 11.47 6.51
C PRO A 196 -13.22 11.81 7.37
N SER A 197 -13.62 10.89 8.25
CA SER A 197 -14.69 11.06 9.22
C SER A 197 -14.38 12.13 10.28
N ALA A 198 -13.14 12.20 10.78
CA ALA A 198 -12.72 13.11 11.84
C ALA A 198 -12.78 14.59 11.38
N MET A 199 -12.40 14.88 10.14
CA MET A 199 -12.51 16.23 9.56
C MET A 199 -13.98 16.65 9.36
N GLY A 200 -14.84 15.72 8.94
CA GLY A 200 -16.28 15.97 8.79
C GLY A 200 -16.95 16.35 10.12
N PHE A 201 -16.64 15.64 11.20
CA PHE A 201 -17.21 15.93 12.53
C PHE A 201 -16.71 17.26 13.11
N PHE A 202 -15.43 17.60 12.93
CA PHE A 202 -14.89 18.88 13.41
C PHE A 202 -15.52 20.10 12.69
N ALA A 203 -15.77 20.00 11.39
CA ALA A 203 -16.41 21.05 10.61
C ALA A 203 -17.89 21.27 11.01
N ILE A 204 -18.62 20.18 11.29
CA ILE A 204 -20.03 20.27 11.73
C ILE A 204 -20.13 20.87 13.14
N PHE A 205 -19.23 20.50 14.05
CA PHE A 205 -19.24 21.00 15.43
C PHE A 205 -18.93 22.51 15.51
N SER A 206 -18.00 22.98 14.68
CA SER A 206 -17.64 24.40 14.61
C SER A 206 -18.73 25.26 13.96
N ALA A 207 -19.45 24.74 12.95
CA ALA A 207 -20.61 25.42 12.37
C ALA A 207 -21.81 25.51 13.34
N GLY A 208 -22.05 24.47 14.15
CA GLY A 208 -23.15 24.44 15.14
C GLY A 208 -23.02 25.50 16.25
N LEU A 209 -21.78 25.84 16.65
CA LEU A 209 -21.50 26.88 17.65
C LEU A 209 -21.77 28.31 17.14
N VAL A 210 -21.60 28.55 15.84
CA VAL A 210 -21.83 29.87 15.22
C VAL A 210 -23.33 30.14 15.05
N LEU A 211 -24.13 29.12 14.72
CA LEU A 211 -25.57 29.27 14.48
C LEU A 211 -26.38 29.46 15.77
N ARG A 212 -25.89 29.00 16.93
CA ARG A 212 -26.59 29.15 18.21
C ARG A 212 -26.62 30.60 18.75
N ARG A 213 -25.80 31.50 18.20
CA ARG A 213 -25.75 32.92 18.63
C ARG A 213 -26.80 33.83 17.97
N ARG A 214 -27.59 33.35 17.01
CA ARG A 214 -28.63 34.17 16.35
C ARG A 214 -30.04 33.73 16.75
N ARG A 215 -30.42 33.97 18.02
CA ARG A 215 -31.84 34.09 18.38
C ARG A 215 -32.27 35.55 18.18
N PRO A 216 -33.18 35.87 17.25
CA PRO A 216 -33.75 37.20 17.16
C PRO A 216 -34.59 37.48 18.42
N LYS A 217 -34.38 38.65 19.04
CA LYS A 217 -35.28 39.16 20.08
C LYS A 217 -36.63 39.47 19.42
N SER A 218 -37.70 38.86 19.91
CA SER A 218 -39.06 39.26 19.55
C SER A 218 -39.33 40.67 20.06
N VAL A 219 -39.58 41.61 19.14
CA VAL A 219 -40.13 42.91 19.50
C VAL A 219 -41.64 42.73 19.59
N THR A 220 -42.18 42.86 20.80
CA THR A 220 -43.62 43.00 21.05
C THR A 220 -44.05 44.45 20.83
N SER A 221 -45.18 44.64 20.16
CA SER A 221 -45.98 45.88 20.16
C SER A 221 -47.45 45.48 20.20
#